data_AF-A0A9P4GYY2-F1
#
_entry.id   AF-A0A9P4GYY2-F1
#
_cell.length_a   1.000
_cell.length_b   1.000
_cell.length_c   1.000
_cell.angle_alpha   90.00
_cell.angle_beta   90.00
_cell.angle_gamma   90.00
#
_symmetry.space_group_name_H-M   'P 1'
#
loop_
_entity.id
_entity.type
_entity.pdbx_description
1 polymer ?
#
loop_
_entity_poly.entity_id
_entity_poly.type
_entity_poly.pdbx_seq_one_letter_code
_entity_poly.pdbx_strand_id
1 'polypeptide(L)'
;MSPPSIVSAFISLKPLEPVLVFSSPEDAALFQSRCKQGRILPNARQSWVYLPMPEGLLRVRTARMGDVAFDFEHEKNARDFNGSIKSLGRIYASPKGDHGWEKVVYLGTEKL
;
A
#
# COMPACT_ATOMS: atom_id res chain seq x y z
N MET A 1 -13.75 7.39 15.03
CA MET A 1 -13.27 7.67 13.66
C MET A 1 -13.19 6.34 12.94
N SER A 2 -13.80 6.23 11.77
CA SER A 2 -13.66 5.04 10.91
C SER A 2 -12.20 4.92 10.43
N PRO A 3 -11.69 3.71 10.17
CA PRO A 3 -10.36 3.55 9.58
C PRO A 3 -10.31 4.22 8.20
N PRO A 4 -9.19 4.86 7.83
CA PRO A 4 -9.04 5.52 6.53
C PRO A 4 -9.26 4.52 5.41
N SER A 5 -10.05 4.92 4.42
CA SER A 5 -10.45 4.04 3.33
C SER A 5 -9.67 4.36 2.06
N ILE A 6 -8.97 3.36 1.55
CA ILE A 6 -8.30 3.45 0.25
C ILE A 6 -9.32 3.10 -0.83
N VAL A 7 -9.53 4.04 -1.75
CA VAL A 7 -10.46 3.89 -2.88
C VAL A 7 -9.80 3.13 -4.03
N SER A 8 -8.53 3.43 -4.29
CA SER A 8 -7.76 2.78 -5.36
C SER A 8 -6.26 2.99 -5.15
N ALA A 9 -5.47 2.30 -5.95
CA ALA A 9 -4.04 2.56 -6.04
C ALA A 9 -3.51 2.31 -7.45
N PHE A 10 -2.46 3.03 -7.81
CA PHE A 10 -1.82 2.95 -9.12
C PHE A 10 -0.34 3.33 -9.02
N ILE A 11 0.42 3.13 -10.11
CA ILE A 11 1.81 3.60 -10.21
C ILE A 11 1.79 4.92 -11.00
N SER A 12 2.17 6.02 -10.35
CA SER A 12 2.47 7.27 -11.04
C SER A 12 3.75 7.12 -11.85
N LEU A 13 3.84 7.78 -13.00
CA LEU A 13 5.07 7.79 -13.83
C LEU A 13 5.96 9.00 -13.53
N LYS A 14 5.45 10.04 -12.88
CA LYS A 14 6.17 11.27 -12.53
C LYS A 14 5.69 11.84 -11.17
N PRO A 15 6.38 11.54 -10.05
CA PRO A 15 7.50 10.61 -9.91
C PRO A 15 7.05 9.15 -10.13
N LEU A 16 8.01 8.27 -10.47
CA LEU A 16 7.77 6.83 -10.64
C LEU A 16 7.56 6.17 -9.26
N GLU A 17 6.33 6.17 -8.77
CA GLU A 17 6.00 5.80 -7.39
C GLU A 17 4.59 5.21 -7.28
N PRO A 18 4.36 4.25 -6.38
CA PRO A 18 3.02 3.85 -5.99
C PRO A 18 2.26 4.99 -5.33
N VAL A 19 1.00 5.14 -5.70
CA VAL A 19 0.08 6.14 -5.17
C VAL A 19 -1.14 5.43 -4.60
N LEU A 20 -1.43 5.73 -3.34
CA LEU A 20 -2.68 5.36 -2.66
C LEU A 20 -3.66 6.52 -2.77
N VAL A 21 -4.88 6.24 -3.22
CA VAL A 21 -5.96 7.22 -3.34
C VAL A 21 -6.94 7.01 -2.21
N PHE A 22 -7.08 8.02 -1.35
CA PHE A 22 -8.03 8.02 -0.25
C PHE A 22 -9.32 8.76 -0.61
N SER A 23 -10.37 8.49 0.17
CA SER A 23 -11.67 9.14 0.02
C SER A 23 -11.62 10.64 0.35
N SER A 24 -10.76 11.02 1.29
CA SER A 24 -10.63 12.38 1.81
C SER A 24 -9.15 12.75 2.11
N PRO A 25 -8.81 14.05 2.15
CA PRO A 25 -7.50 14.50 2.63
C PRO A 25 -7.22 14.11 4.09
N GLU A 26 -8.25 14.05 4.93
CA GLU A 26 -8.13 13.67 6.35
C GLU A 26 -7.69 12.21 6.48
N ASP A 27 -8.24 11.31 5.66
CA ASP A 27 -7.85 9.90 5.61
C ASP A 27 -6.40 9.75 5.15
N ALA A 28 -6.00 10.49 4.12
CA ALA A 28 -4.64 10.51 3.62
C ALA A 28 -3.64 11.01 4.67
N ALA A 29 -3.97 12.09 5.38
CA ALA A 29 -3.16 12.63 6.47
C ALA A 29 -3.07 11.67 7.65
N LEU A 30 -4.17 11.01 8.01
CA LEU A 30 -4.19 9.99 9.05
C LEU A 30 -3.29 8.81 8.67
N PHE A 31 -3.37 8.32 7.43
CA PHE A 31 -2.46 7.29 6.95
C PHE A 31 -1.00 7.74 6.98
N GLN A 32 -0.71 8.96 6.51
CA GLN A 32 0.64 9.54 6.53
C GLN A 32 1.22 9.61 7.96
N SER A 33 0.40 9.93 8.96
CA SER A 33 0.84 9.95 10.37
C SER A 33 1.30 8.58 10.87
N ARG A 34 0.70 7.49 10.34
CA ARG A 34 1.03 6.10 10.67
C ARG A 34 2.22 5.60 9.85
N CYS A 35 2.23 5.92 8.55
CA CYS A 35 3.24 5.52 7.56
C CYS A 35 4.19 6.69 7.23
N LYS A 36 5.32 6.79 7.95
CA LYS A 36 6.26 7.93 7.86
C LYS A 36 6.89 8.13 6.47
N GLN A 37 6.99 7.08 5.68
CA GLN A 37 7.53 7.15 4.32
C GLN A 37 6.48 7.58 3.28
N GLY A 38 5.19 7.52 3.63
CA GLY A 38 4.14 8.09 2.82
C GLY A 38 4.24 9.61 2.79
N ARG A 39 4.05 10.20 1.62
CA ARG A 39 4.06 11.66 1.45
C ARG A 39 2.87 12.13 0.61
N ILE A 40 2.28 13.23 1.04
CA ILE A 40 1.33 14.00 0.24
C ILE A 40 2.14 15.10 -0.45
N LEU A 41 2.09 15.16 -1.77
CA LEU A 41 2.84 16.18 -2.52
C LEU A 41 2.08 17.52 -2.51
N PRO A 42 2.75 18.67 -2.29
CA PRO A 42 2.08 19.97 -2.21
C PRO A 42 1.28 20.36 -3.46
N ASN A 43 1.78 19.96 -4.63
CA ASN A 43 1.17 20.29 -5.93
C ASN A 43 0.28 19.15 -6.48
N ALA A 44 0.04 18.10 -5.70
CA ALA A 44 -0.84 16.99 -6.07
C ALA A 44 -2.17 17.07 -5.31
N ARG A 45 -3.07 16.13 -5.62
CA ARG A 45 -4.32 15.98 -4.85
C ARG A 45 -3.97 15.59 -3.41
N GLN A 46 -4.56 16.29 -2.45
CA GLN A 46 -4.25 16.10 -1.02
C GLN A 46 -4.79 14.77 -0.47
N SER A 47 -5.70 14.11 -1.18
CA SER A 47 -6.15 12.75 -0.86
C SER A 47 -5.22 11.65 -1.42
N TRP A 48 -4.08 12.01 -2.01
CA TRP A 48 -3.13 11.05 -2.59
C TRP A 48 -1.89 10.94 -1.74
N VAL A 49 -1.54 9.71 -1.36
CA VAL A 49 -0.30 9.41 -0.65
C VAL A 49 0.63 8.65 -1.57
N TYR A 50 1.79 9.23 -1.83
CA TYR A 50 2.87 8.64 -2.59
C TYR A 50 3.75 7.82 -1.64
N LEU A 51 4.09 6.60 -2.04
CA LEU A 51 5.05 5.76 -1.36
C LEU A 51 6.33 5.68 -2.19
N PRO A 52 7.52 5.61 -1.57
CA PRO A 52 8.75 5.31 -2.29
C PRO A 52 8.58 4.00 -3.07
N MET A 53 9.11 3.94 -4.29
CA MET A 53 9.06 2.73 -5.11
C MET A 53 9.74 1.56 -4.36
N PRO A 54 8.98 0.54 -3.95
CA PRO A 54 9.55 -0.63 -3.28
C PRO A 54 10.38 -1.47 -4.26
N GLU A 55 11.45 -2.07 -3.77
CA GLU A 55 12.26 -2.98 -4.57
C GLU A 55 11.44 -4.21 -5.01
N GLY A 56 11.59 -4.59 -6.29
CA GLY A 56 10.91 -5.76 -6.87
C GLY A 56 9.38 -5.70 -6.86
N LEU A 57 8.80 -4.50 -6.77
CA LEU A 57 7.36 -4.31 -6.99
C LEU A 57 7.04 -4.54 -8.47
N LEU A 58 6.12 -5.46 -8.74
CA LEU A 58 5.68 -5.80 -10.10
C LEU A 58 4.46 -4.98 -10.51
N ARG A 59 3.49 -4.83 -9.60
CA ARG A 59 2.26 -4.05 -9.84
C ARG A 59 1.54 -3.71 -8.54
N VAL A 60 0.65 -2.72 -8.65
CA VAL A 60 -0.32 -2.36 -7.62
C VAL A 60 -1.72 -2.51 -8.21
N ARG A 61 -2.64 -3.09 -7.45
CA ARG A 61 -4.03 -3.31 -7.89
C ARG A 61 -5.00 -3.21 -6.72
N THR A 62 -6.24 -2.86 -7.02
CA THR A 62 -7.35 -3.02 -6.06
C THR A 62 -7.65 -4.51 -5.89
N ALA A 63 -7.76 -4.96 -4.64
CA ALA A 63 -8.10 -6.32 -4.24
C ALA A 63 -9.56 -6.37 -3.74
N ARG A 64 -10.00 -7.56 -3.32
CA ARG A 64 -11.35 -7.74 -2.76
C ARG A 64 -11.51 -6.95 -1.46
N MET A 65 -12.75 -6.57 -1.13
CA MET A 65 -13.11 -5.85 0.10
C MET A 65 -12.49 -4.45 0.26
N GLY A 66 -12.08 -3.81 -0.85
CA GLY A 66 -11.51 -2.46 -0.80
C GLY A 66 -10.05 -2.42 -0.34
N ASP A 67 -9.40 -3.58 -0.19
CA ASP A 67 -7.96 -3.65 0.00
C ASP A 67 -7.22 -3.25 -1.27
N VAL A 68 -5.98 -2.80 -1.12
CA VAL A 68 -5.00 -2.66 -2.19
C VAL A 68 -3.95 -3.74 -2.03
N ALA A 69 -3.61 -4.40 -3.13
CA ALA A 69 -2.55 -5.39 -3.19
C ALA A 69 -1.32 -4.83 -3.91
N PHE A 70 -0.17 -5.02 -3.29
CA PHE A 70 1.16 -4.81 -3.86
C PHE A 70 1.76 -6.18 -4.15
N ASP A 71 1.90 -6.52 -5.44
CA ASP A 71 2.46 -7.81 -5.86
C ASP A 71 3.97 -7.65 -6.12
N PHE A 72 4.78 -8.52 -5.53
CA PHE A 72 6.24 -8.51 -5.59
C PHE A 72 6.82 -9.73 -6.31
N GLU A 73 8.05 -9.59 -6.80
CA GLU A 73 8.79 -10.69 -7.42
C GLU A 73 9.22 -11.77 -6.41
N HIS A 74 9.60 -11.34 -5.22
CA HIS A 74 10.09 -12.21 -4.15
C HIS A 74 9.38 -11.94 -2.82
N GLU A 75 9.22 -12.98 -2.00
CA GLU A 75 8.61 -12.86 -0.66
C GLU A 75 9.39 -11.92 0.25
N LYS A 76 10.73 -11.94 0.14
CA LYS A 76 11.62 -11.06 0.90
C LYS A 76 11.24 -9.59 0.67
N ASN A 77 11.00 -9.21 -0.58
CA ASN A 77 10.64 -7.84 -0.95
C ASN A 77 9.27 -7.44 -0.37
N ALA A 78 8.30 -8.36 -0.39
CA ALA A 78 7.00 -8.15 0.25
C ALA A 78 7.13 -7.94 1.76
N ARG A 79 7.95 -8.76 2.44
CA ARG A 79 8.21 -8.62 3.89
C ARG A 79 8.94 -7.33 4.22
N ASP A 80 9.98 -6.98 3.47
CA ASP A 80 10.76 -5.76 3.63
C ASP A 80 9.86 -4.52 3.44
N PHE A 81 9.01 -4.52 2.39
CA PHE A 81 8.02 -3.47 2.19
C PHE A 81 7.00 -3.40 3.34
N ASN A 82 6.43 -4.53 3.76
CA ASN A 82 5.46 -4.52 4.86
C ASN A 82 6.09 -3.99 6.17
N GLY A 83 7.35 -4.34 6.45
CA GLY A 83 8.11 -3.78 7.56
C GLY A 83 8.31 -2.26 7.44
N SER A 84 8.61 -1.77 6.24
CA SER A 84 8.79 -0.33 5.98
C SER A 84 7.53 0.50 6.23
N ILE A 85 6.35 -0.05 5.96
CA ILE A 85 5.05 0.55 6.31
C ILE A 85 4.61 0.21 7.75
N LYS A 86 5.53 -0.17 8.65
CA LYS A 86 5.26 -0.57 10.05
C LYS A 86 4.20 -1.67 10.19
N SER A 87 4.18 -2.63 9.27
CA SER A 87 3.26 -3.77 9.27
C SER A 87 1.77 -3.38 9.23
N LEU A 88 1.47 -2.19 8.67
CA LEU A 88 0.10 -1.77 8.35
C LEU A 88 -0.56 -2.72 7.33
N GLY A 89 0.24 -3.38 6.51
CA GLY A 89 -0.23 -4.40 5.57
C GLY A 89 -0.36 -5.80 6.20
N ARG A 90 -0.85 -6.71 5.36
CA ARG A 90 -1.01 -8.14 5.65
C ARG A 90 -0.34 -8.94 4.54
N ILE A 91 0.47 -9.92 4.93
CA ILE A 91 0.99 -10.95 4.04
C ILE A 91 0.36 -12.26 4.51
N TYR A 92 -0.26 -13.00 3.61
CA TYR A 92 -0.88 -14.27 3.93
C TYR A 92 0.13 -15.38 3.67
N ALA A 93 0.42 -16.18 4.70
CA ALA A 93 1.18 -17.41 4.55
C ALA A 93 0.28 -18.50 3.96
N SER A 94 0.80 -19.32 3.06
CA SER A 94 0.05 -20.46 2.54
C SER A 94 0.36 -21.71 3.37
N PRO A 95 -0.63 -22.28 4.10
CA PRO A 95 -0.40 -23.51 4.86
C PRO A 95 -0.22 -24.77 3.97
N LYS A 96 -0.42 -24.66 2.65
CA LYS A 96 -0.35 -25.78 1.69
C LYS A 96 0.69 -25.60 0.57
N GLY A 97 1.61 -24.64 0.69
CA GLY A 97 2.71 -24.39 -0.26
C GLY A 97 2.48 -23.23 -1.25
N ASP A 98 3.42 -23.06 -2.17
CA ASP A 98 3.67 -21.84 -2.96
C ASP A 98 2.54 -21.49 -3.94
N HIS A 99 1.59 -20.66 -3.51
CA HIS A 99 0.61 -20.00 -4.39
C HIS A 99 1.00 -18.54 -4.66
N GLY A 100 2.20 -18.11 -4.24
CA GLY A 100 2.68 -16.74 -4.39
C GLY A 100 2.01 -15.70 -3.48
N TRP A 101 1.16 -16.10 -2.53
CA TRP A 101 0.44 -15.17 -1.64
C TRP A 101 1.39 -14.46 -0.66
N GLU A 102 2.50 -15.11 -0.35
CA GLU A 102 3.58 -14.56 0.48
C GLU A 102 4.36 -13.44 -0.23
N LYS A 103 4.15 -13.29 -1.55
CA LYS A 103 4.71 -12.23 -2.39
C LYS A 103 3.76 -11.04 -2.53
N VAL A 104 2.65 -11.01 -1.79
CA VAL A 104 1.63 -9.96 -1.89
C VAL A 104 1.40 -9.29 -0.55
N VAL A 105 1.46 -7.95 -0.52
CA VAL A 105 1.08 -7.16 0.65
C VAL A 105 -0.28 -6.54 0.41
N TYR A 106 -1.25 -6.88 1.27
CA TYR A 106 -2.60 -6.34 1.27
C TYR A 106 -2.72 -5.21 2.29
N LEU A 107 -3.13 -4.03 1.85
CA LEU A 107 -3.30 -2.84 2.67
C LEU A 107 -4.77 -2.37 2.58
N GLY A 108 -5.46 -2.24 3.71
CA GLY A 108 -6.87 -1.89 3.70
C GLY A 108 -7.52 -1.84 5.08
N THR A 109 -8.85 -1.95 5.09
CA THR A 109 -9.75 -1.42 6.13
C THR A 109 -9.57 -1.98 7.54
N GLU A 110 -8.99 -3.17 7.71
CA GLU A 110 -8.85 -3.78 9.05
C GLU A 110 -7.69 -3.23 9.89
N LYS A 111 -6.65 -2.65 9.26
CA LYS A 111 -5.44 -2.18 9.96
C LYS A 111 -5.12 -0.70 9.77
N LEU A 112 -5.93 -0.03 8.96
CA LEU A 112 -5.70 1.34 8.56
C LEU A 112 -6.09 2.37 9.61
#